data_AF-A0A519NWC8-F1
#
_entry.id   AF-A0A519NWC8-F1
#
_cell.length_a   1.000
_cell.length_b   1.000
_cell.length_c   1.000
_cell.angle_alpha   90.00
_cell.angle_beta   90.00
_cell.angle_gamma   90.00
#
_symmetry.space_group_name_H-M   'P 1'
#
loop_
_entity.id
_entity.type
_entity.pdbx_description
1 polymer ?
#
loop_
_entity_poly.entity_id
_entity_poly.type
_entity_poly.pdbx_seq_one_letter_code
_entity_poly.pdbx_strand_id
1 'polypeptide(L)' 'MGLAEATKDRDRRDLVTRQVMDESRLIRFVAAPDGSVAPDLGRRLPGRGMWV' A
#
# COMPACT_ATOMS: atom_id res chain seq x y z
N MET A 1 -1.45 -26.41 -1.68
CA MET A 1 -1.95 -25.05 -1.94
C MET A 1 -1.83 -24.30 -0.62
N GLY A 2 -0.63 -23.79 -0.32
CA GLY A 2 -0.27 -23.30 1.00
C GLY A 2 -0.86 -21.92 1.27
N LEU A 3 -0.94 -21.55 2.55
CA LEU A 3 -1.41 -20.25 3.06
C LEU A 3 -0.69 -19.00 2.46
N ALA A 4 0.36 -19.22 1.66
CA ALA A 4 1.23 -18.19 1.09
C ALA A 4 0.78 -17.67 -0.28
N GLU A 5 -0.19 -18.29 -0.95
CA GLU A 5 -0.58 -17.90 -2.32
C GLU A 5 -1.60 -16.74 -2.39
N ALA A 6 -2.02 -16.19 -1.25
CA ALA A 6 -3.10 -15.22 -1.18
C ALA A 6 -2.68 -13.74 -1.28
N THR A 7 -1.40 -13.43 -1.43
CA THR A 7 -0.95 -12.08 -1.82
C THR A 7 -0.26 -12.18 -3.17
N LYS A 8 -1.05 -12.06 -4.23
CA LYS A 8 -0.49 -11.71 -5.53
C LYS A 8 0.02 -10.27 -5.40
N ASP A 9 1.19 -10.09 -4.80
CA ASP A 9 1.77 -8.75 -4.62
C ASP A 9 1.86 -8.13 -6.01
N ARG A 10 1.19 -6.98 -6.13
CA ARG A 10 1.10 -6.25 -7.38
C ARG A 10 2.28 -5.32 -7.41
N ASP A 11 2.86 -5.10 -8.58
CA ASP A 11 3.82 -4.01 -8.70
C ASP A 11 3.11 -2.67 -8.50
N ARG A 12 3.73 -1.80 -7.70
CA ARG A 12 3.28 -0.44 -7.43
C ARG A 12 4.42 0.53 -7.65
N ARG A 13 4.04 1.79 -7.90
CA ARG A 13 5.01 2.87 -8.00
C ARG A 13 5.16 3.53 -6.64
N ASP A 14 6.37 3.54 -6.13
CA ASP A 14 6.77 4.35 -4.99
C ASP A 14 6.51 5.84 -5.31
N LEU A 15 5.78 6.53 -4.44
CA LEU A 15 5.43 7.93 -4.63
C LEU A 15 6.66 8.86 -4.59
N VAL A 16 7.65 8.55 -3.77
CA VAL A 16 8.87 9.32 -3.53
C VAL A 16 9.87 9.10 -4.66
N THR A 17 10.30 7.84 -4.86
CA THR A 17 11.37 7.52 -5.81
C THR A 17 10.88 7.37 -7.24
N ARG A 18 9.56 7.17 -7.42
CA ARG A 18 8.92 6.86 -8.70
C ARG A 18 9.33 5.54 -9.32
N GLN A 19 10.06 4.69 -8.60
CA GLN A 19 10.41 3.35 -9.04
C GLN A 19 9.20 2.42 -8.93
N VAL A 20 9.14 1.44 -9.83
CA VAL A 20 8.16 0.35 -9.75
C VAL A 20 8.78 -0.79 -8.96
N MET A 21 8.09 -1.26 -7.93
CA MET A 21 8.53 -2.38 -7.11
C MET A 21 7.34 -3.14 -6.55
N ASP A 22 7.64 -4.33 -6.03
CA ASP A 22 6.69 -5.21 -5.37
C ASP A 22 6.01 -4.49 -4.18
N GLU A 23 4.68 -4.64 -4.07
CA GLU A 23 3.86 -4.01 -3.01
C GLU A 23 4.30 -4.42 -1.59
N SER A 24 4.95 -5.58 -1.40
CA SER A 24 5.53 -5.99 -0.10
C SER A 24 6.67 -5.09 0.37
N ARG A 25 7.30 -4.34 -0.54
CA ARG A 25 8.37 -3.39 -0.21
C ARG A 25 7.87 -2.00 0.17
N LEU A 26 6.57 -1.78 0.06
CA LEU A 26 5.93 -0.47 0.21
C LEU A 26 4.90 -0.49 1.33
N ILE A 27 4.76 0.64 2.01
CA ILE A 27 3.70 0.88 2.99
C ILE A 27 2.60 1.71 2.33
N ARG A 28 1.36 1.24 2.47
CA ARG A 28 0.19 2.02 2.08
C ARG A 28 -0.09 3.08 3.15
N PHE A 29 -0.27 4.32 2.74
CA PHE A 29 -0.82 5.38 3.58
C PHE A 29 -2.17 5.85 3.01
N VAL A 30 -3.06 6.30 3.89
CA VAL A 30 -4.39 6.81 3.52
C VAL A 30 -4.61 8.16 4.20
N ALA A 31 -5.15 9.12 3.46
CA ALA A 31 -5.60 10.39 4.00
C ALA A 31 -7.04 10.26 4.53
N ALA A 32 -7.26 10.64 5.77
CA ALA A 32 -8.57 10.72 6.39
C ALA A 32 -9.28 12.05 6.05
N PRO A 33 -10.62 12.14 6.24
CA PRO A 33 -11.37 13.36 5.94
C PRO A 33 -10.94 14.59 6.73
N ASP A 34 -10.36 14.39 7.91
CA ASP A 34 -9.81 15.47 8.76
C ASP A 34 -8.42 15.95 8.31
N GLY A 35 -7.90 15.40 7.20
CA GLY A 35 -6.59 15.71 6.66
C GLY A 35 -5.43 14.96 7.31
N SER A 36 -5.68 14.11 8.31
CA SER A 36 -4.64 13.25 8.88
C SER A 36 -4.23 12.13 7.92
N VAL A 37 -2.99 11.66 8.02
CA VAL A 37 -2.47 10.56 7.20
C VAL A 37 -2.06 9.40 8.10
N ALA A 38 -2.57 8.21 7.83
CA ALA A 38 -2.31 7.02 8.62
C ALA A 38 -1.73 5.88 7.77
N PRO A 39 -0.79 5.07 8.33
CA PRO A 39 -0.34 3.85 7.69
C PRO A 39 -1.43 2.77 7.72
N ASP A 40 -1.71 2.17 6.56
CA ASP A 40 -2.65 1.07 6.38
C ASP A 40 -1.91 -0.24 6.07
N LEU A 41 -1.24 -0.78 7.10
CA LEU A 41 -0.46 -2.02 7.00
C LEU A 41 -1.31 -3.22 6.54
N GLY A 42 -2.59 -3.23 6.91
CA GLY A 42 -3.53 -4.29 6.54
C GLY A 42 -4.15 -4.11 5.15
N ARG A 43 -3.92 -2.96 4.49
CA ARG A 43 -4.49 -2.61 3.18
C ARG A 43 -6.03 -2.66 3.16
N ARG A 44 -6.68 -2.29 4.28
CA ARG A 44 -8.14 -2.42 4.50
C ARG A 44 -8.87 -1.08 4.65
N LEU A 45 -8.15 0.02 4.84
CA LEU A 45 -8.79 1.31 5.04
C LEU A 45 -9.42 1.83 3.73
N PRO A 46 -10.63 2.42 3.80
CA PRO A 46 -11.30 2.97 2.63
C PRO A 46 -10.60 4.23 2.11
N GLY A 47 -10.85 4.59 0.86
CA GLY A 47 -10.32 5.81 0.25
C GLY A 47 -9.07 5.60 -0.60
N ARG A 48 -8.51 6.71 -1.12
CA ARG A 48 -7.36 6.69 -2.02
C ARG A 48 -6.07 6.50 -1.22
N GLY A 49 -5.39 5.40 -1.46
CA GLY A 49 -4.09 5.11 -0.85
C GLY A 49 -2.93 5.65 -1.66
N MET A 50 -1.83 5.97 -0.98
CA MET A 50 -0.51 6.27 -1.53
C MET A 50 0.49 5.22 -1.06
N TRP A 51 1.48 4.90 -1.89
CA TRP A 51 2.49 3.88 -1.60
C TRP A 51 3.85 4.54 -1.47
N VAL A 52 4.54 4.27 -0.37
CA VAL A 52 5.86 4.81 -0.02
C VAL A 52 6.77 3.67 0.42
#